data_AF-A0A849DX41-F1
#
_entry.id   AF-A0A849DX41-F1
#
_cell.length_a   1.000
_cell.length_b   1.000
_cell.length_c   1.000
_cell.angle_alpha   90.00
_cell.angle_beta   90.00
_cell.angle_gamma   90.00
#
_symmetry.space_group_name_H-M   'P 1'
#
loop_
_entity.id
_entity.type
_entity.pdbx_description
1 polymer ?
#
loop_
_entity_poly.entity_id
_entity_poly.type
_entity_poly.pdbx_seq_one_letter_code
_entity_poly.pdbx_strand_id
1 'polypeptide(L)'
;MKKTGGLIMLLFGAALSVWAQEPAAAEAAAETAAALTKENATLLELIITGGWAMIPLGVLSFMMVFFTIQNFISLRPKTLLHKEMMPELLEMMLNQKVREALIYCRKHPSMFTNSFGAGLDRVFDGVTDFNEVDASVKEASVEQMSKLMKPIDYLSIIGATSPMVGLLGTVSGMIKAFQTMGSQGMGKPELLAANIGEALITTATGLIIAIPAMFFFFYFKKGFGKTLATLGRNMSYLFDALKTGKRPSSFLELEDLEKMEDKPSLLTELREKNES
;
A
#
# COMPACT_ATOMS: atom_id res chain seq x y z
N MET A 1 17.87 25.01 -28.41
CA MET A 1 16.84 24.27 -27.62
C MET A 1 15.54 24.17 -28.42
N LYS A 2 15.36 23.14 -29.27
CA LYS A 2 14.14 23.03 -30.12
C LYS A 2 13.81 21.60 -30.62
N LYS A 3 14.20 20.53 -29.90
CA LYS A 3 13.99 19.13 -30.37
C LYS A 3 13.28 18.17 -29.40
N THR A 4 12.84 18.61 -28.22
CA THR A 4 12.18 17.74 -27.22
C THR A 4 10.64 17.73 -27.30
N GLY A 5 10.02 18.61 -28.10
CA GLY A 5 8.55 18.69 -28.22
C GLY A 5 7.89 17.65 -29.14
N GLY A 6 8.64 17.06 -30.09
CA GLY A 6 8.07 16.12 -31.07
C GLY A 6 7.86 14.69 -30.54
N LEU A 7 8.65 14.26 -29.55
CA LEU A 7 8.59 12.89 -29.03
C LEU A 7 7.40 12.67 -28.09
N ILE A 8 6.97 13.72 -27.38
CA ILE A 8 5.80 13.69 -26.50
C ILE A 8 4.50 13.70 -27.33
N MET A 9 4.50 14.36 -28.50
CA MET A 9 3.34 14.43 -29.39
C MET A 9 3.11 13.12 -30.17
N LEU A 10 4.18 12.37 -30.50
CA LEU A 10 4.08 11.05 -31.14
C LEU A 10 3.58 9.96 -30.19
N LEU A 11 3.93 10.03 -28.91
CA LEU A 11 3.42 9.09 -27.90
C LEU A 11 1.95 9.33 -27.55
N PHE A 12 1.46 10.56 -27.68
CA PHE A 12 0.03 10.88 -27.52
C PHE A 12 -0.81 10.54 -28.77
N GLY A 13 -0.22 10.68 -29.97
CA GLY A 13 -0.87 10.29 -31.23
C GLY A 13 -1.07 8.77 -31.37
N ALA A 14 -0.13 7.97 -30.87
CA ALA A 14 -0.24 6.50 -30.89
C ALA A 14 -1.27 5.96 -29.87
N ALA A 15 -1.61 6.73 -28.83
CA ALA A 15 -2.67 6.37 -27.90
C ALA A 15 -4.08 6.63 -28.47
N LEU A 16 -4.21 7.58 -29.40
CA LEU A 16 -5.48 7.90 -30.06
C LEU A 16 -5.85 6.93 -31.19
N SER A 17 -4.87 6.33 -31.88
CA SER A 17 -5.13 5.33 -32.92
C SER A 17 -5.49 3.94 -32.38
N VAL A 18 -5.29 3.68 -31.08
CA VAL A 18 -5.75 2.45 -30.41
C VAL A 18 -7.25 2.50 -30.04
N TRP A 19 -7.87 3.69 -30.10
CA TRP A 19 -9.31 3.87 -29.90
C TRP A 19 -10.14 3.68 -31.17
N ALA A 20 -9.51 3.32 -32.29
CA ALA A 20 -10.18 3.16 -33.59
C ALA A 20 -10.64 1.71 -33.88
N GLN A 21 -10.63 0.81 -32.89
CA GLN A 21 -11.11 -0.56 -33.05
C GLN A 21 -12.41 -0.81 -32.28
N GLU A 22 -13.44 -1.17 -33.05
CA GLU A 22 -14.76 -1.71 -32.70
C GLU A 22 -15.81 -0.77 -32.06
N PRO A 23 -16.60 -0.02 -32.87
CA PRO A 23 -17.80 0.71 -32.40
C PRO A 23 -18.90 -0.21 -31.83
N ALA A 24 -18.79 -1.53 -32.01
CA ALA A 24 -19.75 -2.52 -31.50
C ALA A 24 -19.81 -2.60 -29.97
N ALA A 25 -18.70 -2.34 -29.27
CA ALA A 25 -18.66 -2.37 -27.80
C ALA A 25 -19.34 -1.14 -27.16
N ALA A 26 -19.34 0.00 -27.87
CA ALA A 26 -19.94 1.24 -27.41
C ALA A 26 -21.47 1.27 -27.66
N GLU A 27 -21.93 0.72 -28.79
CA GLU A 27 -23.37 0.55 -29.06
C GLU A 27 -24.00 -0.49 -28.11
N ALA A 28 -23.33 -1.61 -27.84
CA ALA A 28 -23.81 -2.60 -26.88
C ALA A 28 -23.91 -2.05 -25.44
N ALA A 29 -23.00 -1.15 -25.04
CA ALA A 29 -23.04 -0.46 -23.76
C ALA A 29 -24.17 0.59 -23.67
N ALA A 30 -24.53 1.23 -24.79
CA ALA A 30 -25.61 2.20 -24.85
C ALA A 30 -27.00 1.54 -24.85
N GLU A 31 -27.15 0.39 -25.51
CA GLU A 31 -28.41 -0.35 -25.58
C GLU A 31 -28.72 -1.10 -24.26
N THR A 32 -27.70 -1.55 -23.52
CA THR A 32 -27.85 -2.16 -22.18
C THR A 32 -28.08 -1.14 -21.06
N ALA A 33 -27.58 0.10 -21.20
CA ALA A 33 -27.92 1.19 -20.27
C ALA A 33 -29.41 1.55 -20.31
N ALA A 34 -30.07 1.41 -21.46
CA ALA A 34 -31.51 1.63 -21.61
C ALA A 34 -32.37 0.49 -21.02
N ALA A 35 -31.81 -0.70 -20.78
CA ALA A 35 -32.51 -1.81 -20.14
C ALA A 35 -32.41 -1.82 -18.60
N LEU A 36 -31.54 -0.98 -18.02
CA LEU A 36 -31.33 -0.86 -16.57
C LEU A 36 -32.29 0.14 -15.88
N THR A 37 -33.19 0.77 -16.63
CA THR A 37 -34.30 1.57 -16.09
C THR A 37 -35.50 0.70 -15.70
N LYS A 38 -35.26 -0.34 -14.90
CA LYS A 38 -36.31 -0.95 -14.07
C LYS A 38 -35.91 -0.85 -12.60
N GLU A 39 -36.29 0.30 -12.08
CA GLU A 39 -36.63 0.61 -10.70
C GLU A 39 -36.94 -0.67 -9.88
N ASN A 40 -35.96 -1.11 -9.07
CA ASN A 40 -36.01 -2.30 -8.17
C ASN A 40 -35.69 -3.69 -8.74
N ALA A 41 -34.67 -3.84 -9.59
CA ALA A 41 -33.86 -5.08 -9.51
C ALA A 41 -32.98 -4.99 -8.25
N THR A 42 -33.59 -5.23 -7.08
CA THR A 42 -32.94 -5.22 -5.75
C THR A 42 -31.61 -5.96 -5.83
N LEU A 43 -30.54 -5.49 -5.20
CA LEU A 43 -29.19 -6.10 -5.24
C LEU A 43 -29.17 -7.64 -5.07
N LEU A 44 -30.17 -8.20 -4.39
CA LEU A 44 -30.44 -9.63 -4.28
C LEU A 44 -30.77 -10.33 -5.61
N GLU A 45 -31.57 -9.71 -6.48
CA GLU A 45 -31.91 -10.24 -7.81
C GLU A 45 -30.69 -10.27 -8.73
N LEU A 46 -29.81 -9.26 -8.61
CA LEU A 46 -28.50 -9.23 -9.28
C LEU A 46 -27.58 -10.36 -8.79
N ILE A 47 -27.61 -10.67 -7.49
CA ILE A 47 -26.85 -11.77 -6.87
C ILE A 47 -27.39 -13.14 -7.27
N ILE A 48 -28.71 -13.30 -7.36
CA ILE A 48 -29.35 -14.56 -7.77
C ILE A 48 -29.14 -14.80 -9.27
N THR A 49 -29.11 -13.75 -10.09
CA THR A 49 -28.95 -13.86 -11.55
C THR A 49 -27.50 -14.13 -11.98
N GLY A 50 -26.49 -13.68 -11.22
CA GLY A 50 -25.08 -13.86 -11.58
C GLY A 50 -24.51 -15.28 -11.38
N GLY A 51 -25.35 -16.27 -11.07
CA GLY A 51 -24.98 -17.67 -10.99
C GLY A 51 -23.96 -18.00 -9.89
N TRP A 52 -23.25 -19.13 -10.06
CA TRP A 52 -22.35 -19.66 -9.02
C TRP A 52 -21.15 -18.76 -8.73
N ALA A 53 -20.69 -17.98 -9.72
CA ALA A 53 -19.53 -17.08 -9.60
C ALA A 53 -19.80 -15.87 -8.68
N MET A 54 -21.07 -15.58 -8.35
CA MET A 54 -21.42 -14.52 -7.40
C MET A 54 -21.04 -14.85 -5.96
N ILE A 55 -21.01 -16.13 -5.58
CA ILE A 55 -20.63 -16.56 -4.21
C ILE A 55 -19.19 -16.15 -3.89
N PRO A 56 -18.16 -16.54 -4.69
CA PRO A 56 -16.79 -16.12 -4.42
C PRO A 56 -16.60 -14.60 -4.53
N LEU A 57 -17.29 -13.92 -5.45
CA LEU A 57 -17.26 -12.46 -5.54
C LEU A 57 -17.84 -11.79 -4.28
N GLY A 58 -18.93 -12.32 -3.73
CA GLY A 58 -19.52 -11.85 -2.48
C GLY A 58 -18.56 -11.99 -1.30
N VAL A 59 -17.87 -13.12 -1.19
CA VAL A 59 -16.84 -13.35 -0.16
C VAL A 59 -15.67 -12.36 -0.33
N LEU A 60 -15.19 -12.16 -1.55
CA LEU A 60 -14.12 -11.20 -1.85
C LEU A 60 -14.53 -9.76 -1.50
N SER A 61 -15.78 -9.38 -1.75
CA SER A 61 -16.32 -8.05 -1.40
C SER A 61 -16.37 -7.85 0.13
N PHE A 62 -16.87 -8.85 0.87
CA PHE A 62 -16.87 -8.80 2.33
C PHE A 62 -15.45 -8.74 2.92
N MET A 63 -14.53 -9.57 2.42
CA MET A 63 -13.12 -9.53 2.81
C MET A 63 -12.46 -8.18 2.50
N MET A 64 -12.77 -7.57 1.35
CA MET A 64 -12.26 -6.25 0.98
C MET A 64 -12.66 -5.20 2.01
N VAL A 65 -13.93 -5.15 2.41
CA VAL A 65 -14.41 -4.21 3.43
C VAL A 65 -13.75 -4.49 4.78
N PHE A 66 -13.71 -5.75 5.21
CA PHE A 66 -13.08 -6.16 6.45
C PHE A 66 -11.61 -5.71 6.53
N PHE A 67 -10.80 -6.04 5.53
CA PHE A 67 -9.40 -5.65 5.50
C PHE A 67 -9.22 -4.14 5.32
N THR A 68 -10.11 -3.44 4.61
CA THR A 68 -10.04 -1.98 4.49
C THR A 68 -10.23 -1.31 5.86
N ILE A 69 -11.21 -1.76 6.64
CA ILE A 69 -11.45 -1.26 8.00
C ILE A 69 -10.26 -1.60 8.91
N GLN A 70 -9.78 -2.84 8.86
CA GLN A 70 -8.62 -3.28 9.65
C GLN A 70 -7.37 -2.43 9.33
N ASN A 71 -7.07 -2.22 8.04
CA ASN A 71 -5.96 -1.37 7.61
C ASN A 71 -6.15 0.08 8.07
N PHE A 72 -7.36 0.63 8.01
CA PHE A 72 -7.61 2.00 8.44
C PHE A 72 -7.37 2.21 9.94
N ILE A 73 -7.61 1.19 10.77
CA ILE A 73 -7.31 1.22 12.20
C ILE A 73 -5.81 1.01 12.45
N SER A 74 -5.21 0.01 11.79
CA SER A 74 -3.79 -0.35 11.99
C SER A 74 -2.80 0.68 11.45
N LEU A 75 -3.12 1.40 10.36
CA LEU A 75 -2.25 2.41 9.76
C LEU A 75 -2.40 3.81 10.38
N ARG A 76 -3.18 3.97 11.46
CA ARG A 76 -3.29 5.28 12.12
C ARG A 76 -1.91 5.75 12.61
N PRO A 77 -1.48 6.98 12.25
CA PRO A 77 -0.17 7.53 12.64
C PRO A 77 0.07 7.51 14.15
N LYS A 78 -0.99 7.68 14.94
CA LYS A 78 -0.95 7.62 16.41
C LYS A 78 -0.52 6.24 16.94
N THR A 79 -0.76 5.16 16.20
CA THR A 79 -0.34 3.81 16.60
C THR A 79 1.10 3.50 16.18
N LEU A 80 1.59 4.14 15.10
CA LEU A 80 2.88 3.84 14.48
C LEU A 80 4.03 4.71 14.99
N LEU A 81 3.75 5.97 15.32
CA LEU A 81 4.76 6.95 15.73
C LEU A 81 4.11 7.98 16.65
N HIS A 82 4.14 7.74 17.96
CA HIS A 82 3.84 8.80 18.92
C HIS A 82 4.96 9.83 18.81
N LYS A 83 4.70 10.95 18.12
CA LYS A 83 5.65 12.07 18.00
C LYS A 83 6.15 12.56 19.36
N GLU A 84 5.34 12.42 20.40
CA GLU A 84 5.63 12.77 21.79
C GLU A 84 6.73 11.90 22.41
N MET A 85 6.97 10.68 21.91
CA MET A 85 8.01 9.79 22.45
C MET A 85 9.43 10.19 22.03
N MET A 86 9.58 10.90 20.92
CA MET A 86 10.90 11.26 20.37
C MET A 86 11.74 12.16 21.29
N PRO A 87 11.23 13.28 21.86
CA PRO A 87 12.03 14.12 22.73
C PRO A 87 12.50 13.39 23.99
N GLU A 88 11.62 12.59 24.62
CA GLU A 88 11.94 11.84 25.84
C GLU A 88 13.00 10.76 25.58
N LEU A 89 12.86 10.00 24.48
CA LEU A 89 13.88 9.03 24.05
C LEU A 89 15.20 9.70 23.71
N LEU A 90 15.17 10.87 23.06
CA LEU A 90 16.37 11.61 22.71
C LEU A 90 17.13 12.07 23.96
N GLU A 91 16.44 12.57 24.99
CA GLU A 91 17.07 12.91 26.27
C GLU A 91 17.68 11.70 26.97
N MET A 92 16.99 10.55 26.96
CA MET A 92 17.53 9.31 27.52
C MET A 92 18.77 8.82 26.76
N MET A 93 18.80 8.98 25.43
CA MET A 93 19.97 8.63 24.60
C MET A 93 21.15 9.58 24.80
N LEU A 94 20.91 10.90 24.91
CA LEU A 94 21.96 11.90 25.18
C LEU A 94 22.64 11.65 26.53
N ASN A 95 21.86 11.27 27.54
CA ASN A 95 22.38 10.96 28.87
C ASN A 95 22.96 9.53 28.98
N GLN A 96 23.07 8.80 27.86
CA GLN A 96 23.52 7.39 27.78
C GLN A 96 22.77 6.42 28.72
N LYS A 97 21.51 6.72 29.04
CA LYS A 97 20.69 5.90 29.94
C LYS A 97 19.97 4.79 29.18
N VAL A 98 20.74 3.84 28.62
CA VAL A 98 20.24 2.72 27.81
C VAL A 98 19.17 1.90 28.55
N ARG A 99 19.35 1.65 29.86
CA ARG A 99 18.39 0.91 30.69
C ARG A 99 17.03 1.62 30.82
N GLU A 100 17.03 2.93 31.05
CA GLU A 100 15.79 3.71 31.17
C GLU A 100 15.05 3.74 29.82
N ALA A 101 15.78 3.92 28.73
CA ALA A 101 15.22 3.91 27.38
C ALA A 101 14.61 2.56 26.99
N LEU A 102 15.24 1.45 27.38
CA LEU A 102 14.72 0.09 27.15
C LEU A 102 13.41 -0.13 27.92
N ILE A 103 13.34 0.30 29.19
CA ILE A 103 12.11 0.23 29.99
C ILE A 103 11.00 1.08 29.37
N TYR A 104 11.33 2.31 28.95
CA TYR A 104 10.39 3.18 28.25
C TYR A 104 9.86 2.52 26.97
N CYS A 105 10.75 1.85 26.24
CA CYS A 105 10.38 1.12 25.04
C CYS A 105 9.37 -0.02 25.36
N ARG A 106 9.62 -0.80 26.40
CA ARG A 106 8.72 -1.90 26.77
C ARG A 106 7.36 -1.42 27.32
N LYS A 107 7.28 -0.21 27.87
CA LYS A 107 6.02 0.39 28.36
C LYS A 107 5.10 0.87 27.24
N HIS A 108 5.65 1.28 26.10
CA HIS A 108 4.89 1.84 24.97
C HIS A 108 5.10 1.01 23.70
N PRO A 109 4.42 -0.15 23.57
CA PRO A 109 4.60 -1.02 22.41
C PRO A 109 4.11 -0.34 21.14
N SER A 110 5.04 -0.07 20.23
CA SER A 110 4.78 0.43 18.89
C SER A 110 5.79 -0.21 17.93
N MET A 111 5.56 -0.05 16.62
CA MET A 111 6.50 -0.51 15.59
C MET A 111 7.89 0.11 15.81
N PHE A 112 7.94 1.42 16.06
CA PHE A 112 9.18 2.12 16.38
C PHE A 112 9.87 1.49 17.59
N THR A 113 9.09 1.29 18.64
CA THR A 113 9.59 0.92 19.94
C THR A 113 10.12 -0.51 20.00
N ASN A 114 9.44 -1.44 19.32
CA ASN A 114 9.87 -2.84 19.25
C ASN A 114 11.16 -2.98 18.44
N SER A 115 11.27 -2.25 17.33
CA SER A 115 12.48 -2.27 16.50
C SER A 115 13.67 -1.56 17.15
N PHE A 116 13.42 -0.41 17.81
CA PHE A 116 14.46 0.30 18.56
C PHE A 116 14.89 -0.47 19.82
N GLY A 117 13.92 -1.06 20.53
CA GLY A 117 14.17 -1.88 21.72
C GLY A 117 15.06 -3.09 21.44
N ALA A 118 14.92 -3.74 20.28
CA ALA A 118 15.82 -4.84 19.89
C ALA A 118 17.29 -4.39 19.78
N GLY A 119 17.54 -3.18 19.28
CA GLY A 119 18.89 -2.61 19.27
C GLY A 119 19.39 -2.21 20.65
N LEU A 120 18.54 -1.62 21.48
CA LEU A 120 18.89 -1.29 22.86
C LEU A 120 19.19 -2.53 23.71
N ASP A 121 18.46 -3.63 23.51
CA ASP A 121 18.73 -4.92 24.16
C ASP A 121 20.17 -5.39 23.84
N ARG A 122 20.63 -5.27 22.58
CA ARG A 122 22.02 -5.62 22.19
C ARG A 122 23.08 -4.71 22.80
N VAL A 123 22.80 -3.41 22.86
CA VAL A 123 23.70 -2.45 23.54
C VAL A 123 23.77 -2.77 25.04
N PHE A 124 22.66 -3.17 25.64
CA PHE A 124 22.59 -3.54 27.05
C PHE A 124 23.34 -4.85 27.35
N ASP A 125 23.31 -5.83 26.44
CA ASP A 125 24.04 -7.10 26.54
C ASP A 125 25.57 -6.94 26.37
N GLY A 126 26.06 -5.73 26.11
CA GLY A 126 27.48 -5.41 26.01
C GLY A 126 28.09 -5.59 24.63
N VAL A 127 27.26 -5.73 23.58
CA VAL A 127 27.73 -5.73 22.19
C VAL A 127 28.23 -4.33 21.84
N THR A 128 29.54 -4.20 21.63
CA THR A 128 30.21 -2.92 21.30
C THR A 128 30.28 -2.65 19.81
N ASP A 129 30.03 -3.65 18.95
CA ASP A 129 29.95 -3.42 17.51
C ASP A 129 28.61 -2.79 17.14
N PHE A 130 28.65 -1.50 16.85
CA PHE A 130 27.48 -0.74 16.40
C PHE A 130 26.91 -1.23 15.06
N ASN A 131 27.67 -1.97 14.24
CA ASN A 131 27.15 -2.57 13.03
C ASN A 131 26.21 -3.74 13.35
N GLU A 132 26.52 -4.53 14.37
CA GLU A 132 25.64 -5.62 14.83
C GLU A 132 24.36 -5.07 15.46
N VAL A 133 24.46 -3.96 16.20
CA VAL A 133 23.30 -3.26 16.76
C VAL A 133 22.39 -2.74 15.64
N ASP A 134 22.95 -2.05 14.64
CA ASP A 134 22.19 -1.56 13.48
C ASP A 134 21.55 -2.71 12.68
N ALA A 135 22.27 -3.83 12.52
CA ALA A 135 21.72 -5.03 11.89
C ALA A 135 20.52 -5.59 12.66
N SER A 136 20.60 -5.67 13.99
CA SER A 136 19.49 -6.17 14.82
C SER A 136 18.24 -5.29 14.75
N VAL A 137 18.42 -3.96 14.67
CA VAL A 137 17.33 -2.99 14.53
C VAL A 137 16.68 -3.12 13.16
N LYS A 138 17.49 -3.29 12.10
CA LYS A 138 16.99 -3.52 10.74
C LYS A 138 16.21 -4.82 10.65
N GLU A 139 16.71 -5.90 11.23
CA GLU A 139 16.03 -7.19 11.28
C GLU A 139 14.67 -7.08 11.99
N ALA A 140 14.65 -6.49 13.19
CA ALA A 140 13.42 -6.25 13.92
C ALA A 140 12.47 -5.32 13.15
N SER A 141 12.99 -4.30 12.46
CA SER A 141 12.19 -3.40 11.62
C SER A 141 11.52 -4.13 10.46
N VAL A 142 12.24 -5.03 9.79
CA VAL A 142 11.70 -5.85 8.69
C VAL A 142 10.64 -6.82 9.19
N GLU A 143 10.87 -7.45 10.36
CA GLU A 143 9.89 -8.35 10.97
C GLU A 143 8.58 -7.61 11.28
N GLN A 144 8.69 -6.44 11.93
CA GLN A 144 7.54 -5.61 12.26
C GLN A 144 6.84 -5.11 10.99
N MET A 145 7.60 -4.65 9.99
CA MET A 145 7.10 -4.21 8.69
C MET A 145 6.25 -5.29 8.03
N SER A 146 6.77 -6.53 7.99
CA SER A 146 6.07 -7.67 7.40
C SER A 146 4.71 -7.93 8.07
N LYS A 147 4.63 -7.81 9.41
CA LYS A 147 3.36 -7.99 10.15
C LYS A 147 2.29 -6.98 9.74
N LEU A 148 2.66 -5.71 9.52
CA LEU A 148 1.73 -4.67 9.09
C LEU A 148 1.46 -4.65 7.59
N MET A 149 2.35 -5.20 6.77
CA MET A 149 2.17 -5.26 5.32
C MET A 149 1.17 -6.36 4.90
N LYS A 150 1.08 -7.47 5.66
CA LYS A 150 0.11 -8.57 5.41
C LYS A 150 -1.32 -8.11 5.10
N PRO A 151 -2.00 -7.31 5.94
CA PRO A 151 -3.36 -6.85 5.67
C PRO A 151 -3.45 -5.95 4.42
N ILE A 152 -2.39 -5.22 4.07
CA ILE A 152 -2.33 -4.41 2.84
C ILE A 152 -2.22 -5.34 1.62
N ASP A 153 -1.36 -6.36 1.69
CA ASP A 153 -1.15 -7.30 0.58
C ASP A 153 -2.40 -8.12 0.26
N TYR A 154 -3.25 -8.43 1.26
CA TYR A 154 -4.55 -9.06 1.00
C TYR A 154 -5.46 -8.20 0.12
N LEU A 155 -5.46 -6.87 0.26
CA LEU A 155 -6.21 -5.98 -0.66
C LEU A 155 -5.69 -6.10 -2.10
N SER A 156 -4.37 -6.21 -2.29
CA SER A 156 -3.79 -6.42 -3.62
C SER A 156 -4.22 -7.75 -4.23
N ILE A 157 -4.26 -8.82 -3.43
CA ILE A 157 -4.70 -10.14 -3.88
C ILE A 157 -6.17 -10.07 -4.30
N ILE A 158 -7.03 -9.43 -3.50
CA ILE A 158 -8.46 -9.27 -3.83
C ILE A 158 -8.63 -8.43 -5.11
N GLY A 159 -7.89 -7.32 -5.23
CA GLY A 159 -7.92 -6.46 -6.41
C GLY A 159 -7.48 -7.15 -7.69
N ALA A 160 -6.51 -8.07 -7.61
CA ALA A 160 -6.04 -8.84 -8.77
C ALA A 160 -6.92 -10.06 -9.10
N THR A 161 -7.48 -10.73 -8.08
CA THR A 161 -8.26 -11.96 -8.25
C THR A 161 -9.72 -11.71 -8.57
N SER A 162 -10.33 -10.62 -8.07
CA SER A 162 -11.75 -10.30 -8.32
C SER A 162 -12.11 -10.21 -9.81
N PRO A 163 -11.33 -9.51 -10.68
CA PRO A 163 -11.62 -9.49 -12.12
C PRO A 163 -11.44 -10.86 -12.78
N MET A 164 -10.49 -11.67 -12.30
CA MET A 164 -10.25 -13.02 -12.83
C MET A 164 -11.43 -13.94 -12.51
N VAL A 165 -12.03 -13.81 -11.33
CA VAL A 165 -13.27 -14.54 -10.97
C VAL A 165 -14.45 -14.07 -11.83
N GLY A 166 -14.56 -12.76 -12.10
CA GLY A 166 -15.58 -12.22 -13.01
C GLY A 166 -15.44 -12.75 -14.45
N LEU A 167 -14.21 -12.84 -14.96
CA LEU A 167 -13.90 -13.44 -16.26
C LEU A 167 -14.23 -14.94 -16.29
N LEU A 168 -13.99 -15.67 -15.20
CA LEU A 168 -14.40 -17.06 -15.11
C LEU A 168 -15.93 -17.20 -15.17
N GLY A 169 -16.65 -16.25 -14.55
CA GLY A 169 -18.11 -16.14 -14.64
C GLY A 169 -18.61 -15.96 -16.07
N THR A 170 -17.96 -15.12 -16.88
CA THR A 170 -18.36 -14.96 -18.29
C THR A 170 -18.13 -16.20 -19.12
N VAL A 171 -17.00 -16.87 -18.93
CA VAL A 171 -16.73 -18.14 -19.62
C VAL A 171 -17.78 -19.18 -19.24
N SER A 172 -18.14 -19.27 -17.95
CA SER A 172 -19.19 -20.19 -17.49
C SER A 172 -20.57 -19.85 -18.08
N GLY A 173 -20.96 -18.57 -18.13
CA GLY A 173 -22.24 -18.14 -18.70
C GLY A 173 -22.32 -18.38 -20.21
N MET A 174 -21.25 -18.11 -20.95
CA MET A 174 -21.16 -18.41 -22.39
C MET A 174 -21.25 -19.91 -22.67
N ILE A 175 -20.61 -20.76 -21.85
CA ILE A 175 -20.73 -22.22 -21.98
C ILE A 175 -22.18 -22.68 -21.81
N LYS A 176 -22.89 -22.16 -20.79
CA LYS A 176 -24.33 -22.47 -20.59
C LYS A 176 -25.19 -22.00 -21.76
N ALA A 177 -24.89 -20.83 -22.32
CA ALA A 177 -25.58 -20.29 -23.49
C ALA A 177 -25.46 -21.24 -24.70
N PHE A 178 -24.25 -21.69 -25.03
CA PHE A 178 -24.01 -22.64 -26.13
C PHE A 178 -24.60 -24.03 -25.86
N GLN A 179 -24.57 -24.52 -24.63
CA GLN A 179 -25.20 -25.80 -24.26
C GLN A 179 -26.73 -25.75 -24.41
N THR A 180 -27.34 -24.62 -24.05
CA THR A 180 -28.79 -24.41 -24.21
C THR A 180 -29.15 -24.39 -25.70
N MET A 181 -28.37 -23.70 -26.53
CA MET A 181 -28.53 -23.70 -27.98
C MET A 181 -28.38 -25.09 -28.60
N GLY A 182 -27.39 -25.87 -28.16
CA GLY A 182 -27.16 -27.23 -28.67
C GLY A 182 -28.22 -28.26 -28.25
N SER A 183 -28.88 -28.07 -27.11
CA SER A 183 -29.88 -29.01 -26.58
C SER A 183 -31.33 -28.66 -26.95
N GLN A 184 -31.66 -27.37 -27.04
CA GLN A 184 -33.04 -26.89 -27.29
C GLN A 184 -33.20 -26.23 -28.67
N GLY A 185 -32.13 -26.13 -29.46
CA GLY A 185 -32.11 -25.39 -30.72
C GLY A 185 -32.18 -23.87 -30.50
N MET A 186 -32.32 -23.11 -31.59
CA MET A 186 -32.43 -21.63 -31.54
C MET A 186 -33.82 -21.14 -31.04
N GLY A 187 -34.66 -22.03 -30.51
CA GLY A 187 -36.09 -21.78 -30.30
C GLY A 187 -36.48 -20.91 -29.10
N LYS A 188 -35.53 -20.54 -28.21
CA LYS A 188 -35.79 -19.67 -27.04
C LYS A 188 -34.71 -18.59 -26.88
N PRO A 189 -34.79 -17.48 -27.64
CA PRO A 189 -33.86 -16.36 -27.53
C PRO A 189 -33.77 -15.77 -26.12
N GLU A 190 -34.85 -15.85 -25.33
CA GLU A 190 -34.93 -15.31 -23.97
C GLU A 190 -33.95 -16.02 -23.02
N LEU A 191 -33.81 -17.35 -23.13
CA LEU A 191 -32.86 -18.11 -22.32
C LEU A 191 -31.42 -17.82 -22.71
N LEU A 192 -31.15 -17.60 -24.00
CA LEU A 192 -29.83 -17.21 -24.48
C LEU A 192 -29.44 -15.83 -23.92
N ALA A 193 -30.35 -14.86 -24.02
CA ALA A 193 -30.16 -13.51 -23.48
C ALA A 193 -29.94 -13.53 -21.96
N ALA A 194 -30.66 -14.38 -21.21
CA ALA A 194 -30.47 -14.52 -19.77
C ALA A 194 -29.07 -15.02 -19.39
N ASN A 195 -28.53 -16.04 -20.07
CA ASN A 195 -27.19 -16.58 -19.78
C ASN A 195 -26.06 -15.59 -20.15
N ILE A 196 -26.24 -14.83 -21.23
CA ILE A 196 -25.30 -13.77 -21.61
C ILE A 196 -25.39 -12.61 -20.61
N GLY A 197 -26.59 -12.27 -20.14
CA GLY A 197 -26.79 -11.31 -19.06
C GLY A 197 -26.10 -11.72 -17.76
N GLU A 198 -26.23 -12.98 -17.33
CA GLU A 198 -25.50 -13.56 -16.19
C GLU A 198 -23.98 -13.35 -16.35
N ALA A 199 -23.43 -13.67 -17.52
CA ALA A 199 -22.02 -13.46 -17.83
C ALA A 199 -21.59 -11.99 -17.65
N LEU A 200 -22.32 -11.05 -18.24
CA LEU A 200 -21.95 -9.63 -18.18
C LEU A 200 -22.04 -9.06 -16.75
N ILE A 201 -23.06 -9.44 -15.99
CA ILE A 201 -23.25 -8.98 -14.61
C ILE A 201 -22.09 -9.45 -13.71
N THR A 202 -21.63 -10.69 -13.86
CA THR A 202 -20.52 -11.21 -13.05
C THR A 202 -19.21 -10.46 -13.29
N THR A 203 -18.91 -10.08 -14.54
CA THR A 203 -17.73 -9.27 -14.87
C THR A 203 -17.85 -7.84 -14.35
N ALA A 204 -19.01 -7.20 -14.54
CA ALA A 204 -19.25 -5.87 -14.01
C ALA A 204 -19.05 -5.84 -12.48
N THR A 205 -19.59 -6.84 -11.78
CA THR A 205 -19.45 -6.97 -10.32
C THR A 205 -18.00 -7.18 -9.90
N GLY A 206 -17.25 -8.05 -10.60
CA GLY A 206 -15.84 -8.29 -10.33
C GLY A 206 -14.97 -7.03 -10.47
N LEU A 207 -15.28 -6.17 -11.46
CA LEU A 207 -14.61 -4.88 -11.65
C LEU A 207 -15.00 -3.85 -10.59
N ILE A 208 -16.28 -3.78 -10.22
CA ILE A 208 -16.77 -2.89 -9.16
C ILE A 208 -16.09 -3.17 -7.82
N ILE A 209 -15.75 -4.43 -7.52
CA ILE A 209 -15.02 -4.79 -6.30
C ILE A 209 -13.51 -4.52 -6.44
N ALA A 210 -12.94 -4.78 -7.62
CA ALA A 210 -11.49 -4.66 -7.84
C ALA A 210 -10.98 -3.21 -7.82
N ILE A 211 -11.74 -2.28 -8.41
CA ILE A 211 -11.31 -0.88 -8.53
C ILE A 211 -11.11 -0.23 -7.14
N PRO A 212 -12.08 -0.29 -6.20
CA PRO A 212 -11.88 0.23 -4.85
C PRO A 212 -10.78 -0.52 -4.09
N ALA A 213 -10.70 -1.86 -4.21
CA ALA A 213 -9.69 -2.65 -3.53
C ALA A 213 -8.26 -2.20 -3.90
N MET A 214 -8.00 -2.01 -5.19
CA MET A 214 -6.71 -1.52 -5.68
C MET A 214 -6.44 -0.08 -5.29
N PHE A 215 -7.45 0.79 -5.30
CA PHE A 215 -7.31 2.17 -4.84
C PHE A 215 -6.86 2.24 -3.37
N PHE A 216 -7.53 1.50 -2.49
CA PHE A 216 -7.17 1.43 -1.07
C PHE A 216 -5.79 0.79 -0.86
N PHE A 217 -5.46 -0.27 -1.61
CA PHE A 217 -4.13 -0.87 -1.57
C PHE A 217 -3.01 0.15 -1.83
N PHE A 218 -3.10 0.90 -2.93
CA PHE A 218 -2.07 1.89 -3.28
C PHE A 218 -2.02 3.05 -2.28
N TYR A 219 -3.18 3.49 -1.78
CA TYR A 219 -3.26 4.54 -0.78
C TYR A 219 -2.54 4.13 0.52
N PHE A 220 -2.86 2.95 1.05
CA PHE A 220 -2.26 2.43 2.27
C PHE A 220 -0.78 2.11 2.10
N LYS A 221 -0.38 1.50 0.97
CA LYS A 221 1.02 1.19 0.67
C LYS A 221 1.90 2.45 0.62
N LYS A 222 1.40 3.54 0.01
CA LYS A 222 2.11 4.83 -0.04
C LYS A 222 2.24 5.46 1.35
N GLY A 223 1.15 5.46 2.14
CA GLY A 223 1.18 5.98 3.50
C GLY A 223 2.12 5.20 4.43
N PHE A 224 2.10 3.87 4.31
CA PHE A 224 2.98 2.98 5.06
C PHE A 224 4.46 3.20 4.73
N GLY A 225 4.81 3.28 3.44
CA GLY A 225 6.18 3.55 3.00
C GLY A 225 6.73 4.89 3.51
N LYS A 226 5.91 5.95 3.52
CA LYS A 226 6.31 7.26 4.09
C LYS A 226 6.59 7.17 5.60
N THR A 227 5.76 6.41 6.32
CA THR A 227 5.91 6.22 7.77
C THR A 227 7.18 5.43 8.07
N LEU A 228 7.43 4.33 7.34
CA LEU A 228 8.63 3.52 7.48
C LEU A 228 9.92 4.31 7.22
N ALA A 229 9.95 5.14 6.17
CA ALA A 229 11.09 6.00 5.88
C ALA A 229 11.35 7.05 6.98
N THR A 230 10.29 7.51 7.66
CA THR A 230 10.42 8.42 8.80
C THR A 230 10.93 7.69 10.05
N LEU A 231 10.42 6.47 10.29
CA LEU A 231 10.85 5.60 11.40
C LEU A 231 12.35 5.27 11.31
N GLY A 232 12.81 4.78 10.16
CA GLY A 232 14.22 4.41 9.97
C GLY A 232 15.16 5.61 10.16
N ARG A 233 14.77 6.79 9.69
CA ARG A 233 15.54 8.02 9.90
C ARG A 233 15.63 8.39 11.37
N ASN A 234 14.51 8.36 12.10
CA ASN A 234 14.46 8.68 13.52
C ASN A 234 15.27 7.67 14.35
N MET A 235 15.22 6.37 14.01
CA MET A 235 16.05 5.35 14.67
C MET A 235 17.53 5.65 14.48
N SER A 236 17.96 5.94 13.24
CA SER A 236 19.35 6.29 12.94
C SER A 236 19.81 7.50 13.74
N TYR A 237 18.97 8.54 13.85
CA TYR A 237 19.27 9.73 14.66
C TYR A 237 19.45 9.42 16.15
N LEU A 238 18.62 8.55 16.73
CA LEU A 238 18.77 8.16 18.13
C LEU A 238 20.05 7.36 18.37
N PHE A 239 20.43 6.48 17.45
CA PHE A 239 21.71 5.75 17.55
C PHE A 239 22.91 6.67 17.38
N ASP A 240 22.85 7.65 16.48
CA ASP A 240 23.91 8.65 16.34
C ASP A 240 24.04 9.52 17.58
N ALA A 241 22.91 9.90 18.20
CA ALA A 241 22.91 10.61 19.48
C ALA A 241 23.55 9.78 20.60
N LEU A 242 23.26 8.48 20.67
CA LEU A 242 23.87 7.56 21.64
C LEU A 242 25.39 7.41 21.46
N LYS A 243 25.85 7.36 20.19
CA LYS A 243 27.28 7.25 19.82
C LYS A 243 28.06 8.52 20.11
N THR A 244 27.51 9.67 19.74
CA THR A 244 28.24 10.94 19.74
C THR A 244 28.01 11.77 21.01
N GLY A 245 26.97 11.46 21.79
CA GLY A 245 26.54 12.25 22.94
C GLY A 245 26.04 13.66 22.56
N LYS A 246 25.83 13.91 21.27
CA LYS A 246 25.40 15.21 20.72
C LYS A 246 24.03 15.08 20.09
N ARG A 247 23.28 16.19 20.07
CA ARG A 247 22.01 16.24 19.34
C ARG A 247 22.29 16.03 17.84
N PRO A 248 21.55 15.15 17.15
CA PRO A 248 21.69 14.96 15.71
C PRO A 248 21.44 16.29 15.00
N SER A 249 22.23 16.60 13.98
CA SER A 249 22.18 17.90 13.29
C SER A 249 20.84 18.21 12.62
N SER A 250 19.99 17.20 12.43
CA SER A 250 18.62 17.32 11.93
C SER A 250 17.61 17.90 12.94
N PHE A 251 17.96 17.95 14.22
CA PHE A 251 17.13 18.50 15.31
C PHE A 251 17.73 19.78 15.92
N LEU A 252 18.82 20.30 15.37
CA LEU A 252 19.34 21.63 15.75
C LEU A 252 18.47 22.69 15.08
N GLU A 253 17.99 23.66 15.86
CA GLU A 253 17.36 24.85 15.29
C GLU A 253 18.39 25.64 14.46
N LEU A 254 17.95 26.43 13.48
CA LEU A 254 18.86 27.23 12.63
C LEU A 254 19.83 28.08 13.46
N GLU A 255 19.38 28.59 14.61
CA GLU A 255 20.22 29.33 15.58
C GLU A 255 21.32 28.48 16.25
N ASP A 256 21.12 27.18 16.42
CA ASP A 256 22.15 26.30 16.98
C ASP A 256 23.15 25.83 15.91
N LEU A 257 22.71 25.76 14.65
CA LEU A 257 23.57 25.49 13.49
C LEU A 257 24.48 26.69 13.17
N GLU A 258 23.95 27.92 13.24
CA GLU A 258 24.72 29.15 13.07
C GLU A 258 25.79 29.32 14.18
N LYS A 259 25.50 28.93 15.43
CA LYS A 259 26.47 28.97 16.54
C LYS A 259 27.60 27.92 16.41
N MET A 260 27.43 26.88 15.59
CA MET A 260 28.49 25.90 15.31
C MET A 260 29.48 26.38 14.23
N GLU A 261 29.15 27.44 13.49
CA GLU A 261 29.98 27.98 12.40
C GLU A 261 31.21 28.78 12.90
N ASP A 262 31.27 29.12 14.20
CA ASP A 262 32.35 29.91 14.80
C ASP A 262 33.60 29.07 15.20
N LYS A 263 33.68 27.81 14.78
CA LYS A 263 34.91 27.00 14.83
C LYS A 263 35.36 26.72 13.40
N PRO A 264 36.61 27.06 13.03
CA PRO A 264 37.07 27.00 11.64
C PRO A 264 36.81 25.60 11.10
N SER A 265 36.09 25.59 9.99
CA SER A 265 35.39 24.44 9.44
C SER A 265 36.28 23.20 9.32
N LEU A 266 35.72 22.03 9.62
CA LEU A 266 36.29 20.73 9.25
C LEU A 266 36.61 20.65 7.74
N LEU A 267 36.00 21.50 6.92
CA LEU A 267 36.30 21.66 5.49
C LEU A 267 37.65 22.34 5.25
N THR A 268 38.13 23.21 6.15
CA THR A 268 39.47 23.82 6.06
C THR A 268 40.55 22.80 6.41
N GLU A 269 40.37 22.01 7.46
CA GLU A 269 41.31 20.93 7.84
C GLU A 269 41.34 19.80 6.79
N LEU A 270 40.19 19.45 6.19
CA LEU A 270 40.12 18.46 5.10
C LEU A 270 40.68 18.99 3.78
N ARG A 271 40.71 20.31 3.59
CA ARG A 271 41.31 20.94 2.42
C ARG A 271 42.83 21.06 2.57
N GLU A 272 43.34 21.43 3.75
CA GLU A 272 44.78 21.40 4.02
C GLU A 272 45.38 19.99 3.94
N LYS A 273 44.65 18.98 4.43
CA LYS A 273 45.12 17.58 4.40
C LYS A 273 45.07 16.93 3.00
N ASN A 274 44.37 17.52 2.04
CA ASN A 274 44.37 17.08 0.63
C ASN A 274 45.31 17.92 -0.25
N GLU A 275 45.83 19.04 0.25
CA GLU A 275 46.83 19.89 -0.43
C GLU A 275 48.28 19.61 0.04
N SER A 276 48.48 18.76 1.06
CA SER A 276 49.79 18.22 1.53
C SER A 276 50.05 16.80 1.03
#